data_AF-A0A2H3CJB1-F1
#
_entry.id   AF-A0A2H3CJB1-F1
#
_cell.length_a   1.000
_cell.length_b   1.000
_cell.length_c   1.000
_cell.angle_alpha   90.00
_cell.angle_beta   90.00
_cell.angle_gamma   90.00
#
_symmetry.space_group_name_H-M   'P 1'
#
loop_
_entity.id
_entity.type
_entity.pdbx_description
1 polymer ?
#
loop_
_entity_poly.entity_id
_entity_poly.type
_entity_poly.pdbx_seq_one_letter_code
_entity_poly.pdbx_strand_id
1 'polypeptide(L)'
;MAEPFSVGSLYLAGFTQARAPHVGLIIPTSATEGILLHIRIDRAVSPTWTFQTRVQNIAGDMFLSSLLRIAVAGITVDQLRSVAQTVHVPENDEFGECFPWAQTVLEKLHDEGLLQLKSMSGLAKEFDEFATGSKAYARRDRFPNVAVSQFCA
;
A
#
# COMPACT_ATOMS: atom_id res chain seq x y z
N MET A 1 -22.13 -12.39 -1.70
CA MET A 1 -20.97 -11.91 -0.92
C MET A 1 -20.17 -11.02 -1.86
N ALA A 2 -19.94 -9.75 -1.52
CA ALA A 2 -19.18 -8.85 -2.39
C ALA A 2 -17.73 -9.36 -2.50
N GLU A 3 -17.15 -9.29 -3.69
CA GLU A 3 -15.77 -9.66 -3.90
C GLU A 3 -14.85 -8.76 -3.03
N PRO A 4 -13.84 -9.33 -2.35
CA PRO A 4 -12.94 -8.54 -1.50
C PRO A 4 -12.07 -7.58 -2.33
N PHE A 5 -11.85 -7.91 -3.62
CA PHE A 5 -11.20 -7.04 -4.58
C PHE A 5 -12.22 -6.14 -5.30
N SER A 6 -11.89 -4.86 -5.43
CA SER A 6 -12.71 -3.87 -6.12
C SER A 6 -11.81 -2.81 -6.75
N VAL A 7 -12.04 -2.53 -8.03
CA VAL A 7 -11.35 -1.45 -8.75
C VAL A 7 -11.75 -0.10 -8.16
N GLY A 8 -10.80 0.84 -8.08
CA GLY A 8 -11.01 2.16 -7.48
C GLY A 8 -10.99 2.20 -5.95
N SER A 9 -10.91 1.06 -5.27
CA SER A 9 -10.68 0.98 -3.82
C SER A 9 -9.22 1.30 -3.48
N LEU A 10 -8.97 1.77 -2.26
CA LEU A 10 -7.62 1.97 -1.73
C LEU A 10 -7.18 0.72 -0.95
N TYR A 11 -5.95 0.28 -1.20
CA TYR A 11 -5.34 -0.87 -0.55
C TYR A 11 -3.97 -0.54 0.04
N LEU A 12 -3.65 -1.17 1.17
CA LEU A 12 -2.27 -1.45 1.55
C LEU A 12 -1.79 -2.67 0.75
N ALA A 13 -0.75 -2.48 -0.05
CA ALA A 13 -0.12 -3.50 -0.87
C ALA A 13 1.13 -4.04 -0.19
N GLY A 14 1.14 -5.33 0.12
CA GLY A 14 2.31 -6.02 0.68
C GLY A 14 3.11 -6.71 -0.41
N PHE A 15 4.41 -6.43 -0.44
CA PHE A 15 5.37 -7.03 -1.35
C PHE A 15 6.32 -7.95 -0.59
N THR A 16 6.46 -9.18 -1.07
CA THR A 16 7.41 -10.15 -0.55
C THR A 16 8.81 -9.85 -1.11
N GLN A 17 9.63 -9.20 -0.31
CA GLN A 17 11.05 -8.96 -0.58
C GLN A 17 11.91 -9.50 0.58
N ALA A 18 13.21 -9.65 0.35
CA ALA A 18 14.09 -10.48 1.19
C ALA A 18 14.30 -10.02 2.65
N ARG A 19 13.95 -8.78 3.03
CA ARG A 19 14.37 -8.20 4.33
C ARG A 19 13.25 -7.68 5.23
N ALA A 20 12.12 -7.22 4.68
CA ALA A 20 10.95 -6.75 5.44
C ALA A 20 9.71 -6.77 4.53
N PRO A 21 8.47 -6.74 5.08
CA PRO A 21 7.28 -6.44 4.29
C PRO A 21 7.47 -5.06 3.65
N HIS A 22 7.65 -5.04 2.34
CA HIS A 22 7.73 -3.78 1.59
C HIS A 22 6.29 -3.36 1.30
N VAL A 23 5.93 -2.10 1.59
CA VAL A 23 4.52 -1.67 1.64
C VAL A 23 4.30 -0.44 0.79
N GLY A 24 3.28 -0.48 -0.07
CA GLY A 24 2.83 0.70 -0.79
C GLY A 24 1.31 0.89 -0.71
N LEU A 25 0.85 2.06 -1.14
CA LEU A 25 -0.57 2.38 -1.26
C LEU A 25 -0.97 2.26 -2.72
N ILE A 26 -1.97 1.45 -3.03
CA ILE A 26 -2.40 1.21 -4.41
C ILE A 26 -3.89 1.44 -4.59
N ILE A 27 -4.25 2.09 -5.70
CA ILE A 27 -5.61 2.15 -6.22
C ILE A 27 -5.62 1.36 -7.54
N PRO A 28 -6.24 0.17 -7.58
CA PRO A 28 -6.39 -0.60 -8.80
C PRO A 28 -7.20 0.18 -9.85
N THR A 29 -6.70 0.25 -11.07
CA THR A 29 -7.41 0.80 -12.24
C THR A 29 -8.08 -0.32 -13.06
N SER A 30 -7.64 -1.55 -12.86
CA SER A 30 -8.25 -2.77 -13.39
C SER A 30 -7.92 -3.95 -12.46
N ALA A 31 -8.31 -5.17 -12.85
CA ALA A 31 -7.87 -6.38 -12.16
C ALA A 31 -6.38 -6.68 -12.37
N THR A 32 -5.75 -6.16 -13.43
CA THR A 32 -4.37 -6.51 -13.78
C THR A 32 -3.36 -5.47 -13.32
N GLU A 33 -3.78 -4.23 -13.04
CA GLU A 33 -2.88 -3.13 -12.69
C GLU A 33 -3.57 -2.06 -11.85
N GLY A 34 -2.74 -1.20 -11.25
CA GLY A 34 -3.17 -0.02 -10.50
C GLY A 34 -2.09 1.03 -10.42
N ILE A 35 -2.44 2.17 -9.81
CA ILE A 35 -1.47 3.23 -9.51
C ILE A 35 -0.97 3.04 -8.09
N LEU A 36 0.33 2.78 -7.97
CA LEU A 36 1.05 2.61 -6.71
C LEU A 36 1.74 3.91 -6.31
N LEU A 37 1.54 4.31 -5.06
CA LEU A 37 2.29 5.36 -4.38
C LEU A 37 3.13 4.74 -3.27
N HIS A 38 4.40 5.11 -3.23
CA HIS A 38 5.39 4.49 -2.38
C HIS A 38 6.61 5.39 -2.26
N ILE A 39 7.35 5.32 -1.17
CA ILE A 39 8.76 5.73 -1.12
C ILE A 39 9.70 4.57 -1.44
N ARG A 40 10.81 4.83 -2.11
CA ARG A 40 11.84 3.80 -2.35
C ARG A 40 13.22 4.39 -2.25
N ILE A 41 14.21 3.55 -1.98
CA ILE A 41 15.61 3.90 -2.22
C ILE A 41 15.86 3.74 -3.72
N ASP A 42 16.20 4.84 -4.39
CA ASP A 42 16.65 4.85 -5.78
C ASP A 42 17.92 5.68 -5.90
N ARG A 43 19.09 5.02 -5.79
CA ARG A 43 20.41 5.67 -5.79
C ARG A 43 20.76 6.39 -7.09
N ALA A 44 20.00 6.17 -8.17
CA ALA A 44 20.15 6.96 -9.39
C ALA A 44 19.46 8.32 -9.31
N VAL A 45 18.46 8.47 -8.43
CA VAL A 45 17.61 9.66 -8.30
C VAL A 45 17.89 10.41 -7.00
N SER A 46 18.13 9.69 -5.90
CA SER A 46 18.37 10.26 -4.57
C SER A 46 19.37 9.40 -3.80
N PRO A 47 20.26 9.99 -2.98
CA PRO A 47 21.09 9.23 -2.05
C PRO A 47 20.27 8.51 -0.95
N THR A 48 19.03 8.94 -0.72
CA THR A 48 18.12 8.47 0.34
C THR A 48 16.80 7.97 -0.25
N TRP A 49 15.79 7.73 0.60
CA TRP A 49 14.43 7.47 0.15
C TRP A 49 13.90 8.61 -0.74
N THR A 50 13.09 8.26 -1.74
CA THR A 50 12.40 9.20 -2.62
C THR A 50 10.97 8.77 -2.87
N PHE A 51 10.06 9.74 -3.00
CA PHE A 51 8.68 9.49 -3.36
C PHE A 51 8.56 9.02 -4.82
N GLN A 52 7.72 8.01 -5.04
CA GLN A 52 7.44 7.45 -6.35
C GLN A 52 5.93 7.28 -6.52
N THR A 53 5.43 7.65 -7.70
CA THR A 53 4.15 7.18 -8.22
C THR A 53 4.40 6.43 -9.52
N ARG A 54 3.82 5.23 -9.68
CA ARG A 54 3.96 4.45 -10.91
C ARG A 54 2.78 3.51 -11.14
N VAL A 55 2.68 3.01 -12.37
CA VAL A 55 1.85 1.85 -12.67
C VAL A 55 2.47 0.60 -12.04
N GLN A 56 1.64 -0.24 -11.45
CA GLN A 56 2.02 -1.48 -10.79
C GLN A 56 1.12 -2.60 -11.27
N ASN A 57 1.73 -3.69 -11.72
CA ASN A 57 1.01 -4.92 -12.03
C ASN A 57 0.42 -5.51 -10.75
N ILE A 58 -0.81 -5.98 -10.82
CA ILE A 58 -1.49 -6.69 -9.73
C ILE A 58 -1.48 -8.18 -10.04
N ALA A 59 -2.10 -8.56 -11.16
CA ALA A 59 -2.04 -9.93 -11.66
C ALA A 59 -0.67 -10.20 -12.29
N GLY A 60 -0.06 -11.33 -11.92
CA GLY A 60 1.21 -11.77 -12.50
C GLY A 60 2.46 -11.10 -11.94
N ASP A 61 2.32 -10.20 -10.96
CA ASP A 61 3.47 -9.64 -10.25
C ASP A 61 4.10 -10.70 -9.33
N MET A 62 5.42 -10.84 -9.41
CA MET A 62 6.16 -11.86 -8.67
C MET A 62 6.49 -11.48 -7.23
N PHE A 63 6.19 -10.25 -6.81
CA PHE A 63 6.50 -9.72 -5.50
C PHE A 63 5.25 -9.33 -4.73
N LEU A 64 4.23 -8.79 -5.40
CA LEU A 64 2.97 -8.41 -4.76
C LEU A 64 2.26 -9.66 -4.22
N SER A 65 2.16 -9.75 -2.90
CA SER A 65 1.61 -10.93 -2.22
C SER A 65 0.24 -10.68 -1.62
N SER A 66 -0.07 -9.43 -1.25
CA SER A 66 -1.28 -9.09 -0.50
C SER A 66 -1.83 -7.73 -0.84
N LEU A 67 -3.15 -7.62 -0.77
CA LEU A 67 -3.94 -6.40 -0.91
C LEU A 67 -4.95 -6.34 0.24
N LEU A 68 -4.70 -5.49 1.24
CA LEU A 68 -5.64 -5.24 2.32
C LEU A 68 -6.45 -3.99 2.00
N ARG A 69 -7.75 -4.14 1.73
CA ARG A 69 -8.65 -3.03 1.39
C ARG A 69 -8.87 -2.16 2.62
N ILE A 70 -8.62 -0.87 2.47
CA ILE A 70 -8.78 0.13 3.54
C ILE A 70 -9.80 1.22 3.20
N ALA A 71 -10.21 1.37 1.93
CA ALA A 71 -11.36 2.19 1.56
C ALA A 71 -12.01 1.63 0.28
N VAL A 72 -13.34 1.69 0.18
CA VAL A 72 -14.09 1.05 -0.92
C VAL A 72 -14.12 1.93 -2.18
N ALA A 73 -14.35 3.22 -2.05
CA ALA A 73 -14.31 4.19 -3.15
C ALA A 73 -14.34 5.61 -2.56
N GLY A 74 -13.94 6.60 -3.36
CA GLY A 74 -14.06 8.03 -3.01
C GLY A 74 -12.73 8.77 -2.88
N ILE A 75 -11.63 8.04 -2.67
CA ILE A 75 -10.28 8.58 -2.73
C ILE A 75 -9.76 8.41 -4.16
N THR A 76 -9.53 9.52 -4.86
CA THR A 76 -8.89 9.51 -6.17
C THR A 76 -7.38 9.38 -6.06
N VAL A 77 -6.72 8.94 -7.13
CA VAL A 77 -5.25 8.89 -7.21
C VAL A 77 -4.62 10.26 -6.95
N ASP A 78 -5.23 11.33 -7.45
CA ASP A 78 -4.70 12.69 -7.27
C ASP A 78 -4.85 13.18 -5.84
N GLN A 79 -5.96 12.89 -5.16
CA GLN A 79 -6.11 13.18 -3.73
C GLN A 79 -5.08 12.40 -2.90
N LEU A 80 -4.96 11.10 -3.16
CA LEU A 80 -3.98 10.25 -2.48
C LEU A 80 -2.56 10.77 -2.70
N ARG A 81 -2.21 11.18 -3.94
CA ARG A 81 -0.91 11.76 -4.27
C ARG A 81 -0.68 13.09 -3.56
N SER A 82 -1.66 13.98 -3.59
CA SER A 82 -1.59 15.29 -2.93
C SER A 82 -1.26 15.13 -1.45
N VAL A 83 -1.97 14.25 -0.74
CA VAL A 83 -1.72 13.97 0.68
C VAL A 83 -0.36 13.31 0.88
N ALA A 84 -0.04 12.28 0.10
CA ALA A 84 1.22 11.55 0.22
C ALA A 84 2.46 12.43 0.02
N GLN A 85 2.38 13.44 -0.85
CA GLN A 85 3.47 14.40 -1.08
C GLN A 85 3.69 15.38 0.08
N THR A 86 2.72 15.51 1.01
CA THR A 86 2.91 16.31 2.23
C THR A 86 3.61 15.54 3.35
N VAL A 87 3.73 14.22 3.24
CA VAL A 87 4.42 13.39 4.22
C VAL A 87 5.92 13.44 3.95
N HIS A 88 6.69 13.75 5.00
CA HIS A 88 8.15 13.77 4.92
C HIS A 88 8.69 12.41 4.48
N VAL A 89 9.56 12.43 3.47
CA VAL A 89 10.32 11.25 3.03
C VAL A 89 11.63 11.23 3.82
N PRO A 90 11.97 10.12 4.51
CA PRO A 90 13.15 10.08 5.36
C PRO A 90 14.46 10.40 4.63
N GLU A 91 15.31 11.19 5.27
CA GLU A 91 16.66 11.55 4.80
C GLU A 91 17.72 10.52 5.22
N ASN A 92 17.35 9.23 5.26
CA ASN A 92 18.22 8.11 5.57
C ASN A 92 18.20 7.05 4.45
N ASP A 93 18.92 5.95 4.61
CA ASP A 93 18.83 4.75 3.75
C ASP A 93 18.49 3.47 4.54
N GLU A 94 17.83 3.63 5.69
CA GLU A 94 17.43 2.53 6.55
C GLU A 94 16.29 1.72 5.92
N PHE A 95 16.38 0.39 5.93
CA PHE A 95 15.35 -0.47 5.36
C PHE A 95 14.10 -0.49 6.26
N GLY A 96 12.93 -0.43 5.63
CA GLY A 96 11.64 -0.59 6.33
C GLY A 96 10.83 0.70 6.49
N GLU A 97 11.40 1.84 6.13
CA GLU A 97 10.75 3.16 6.23
C GLU A 97 9.45 3.28 5.41
N CYS A 98 9.26 2.44 4.40
CA CYS A 98 8.06 2.44 3.57
C CYS A 98 6.77 2.25 4.38
N PHE A 99 6.79 1.42 5.43
CA PHE A 99 5.57 1.16 6.19
C PHE A 99 5.24 2.28 7.19
N PRO A 100 6.18 2.78 8.01
CA PRO A 100 5.97 3.99 8.80
C PRO A 100 5.51 5.18 7.94
N TRP A 101 6.12 5.41 6.78
CA TRP A 101 5.69 6.45 5.85
C TRP A 101 4.23 6.24 5.41
N ALA A 102 3.85 5.02 5.00
CA ALA A 102 2.48 4.73 4.60
C ALA A 102 1.49 4.95 5.76
N GLN A 103 1.85 4.58 6.99
CA GLN A 103 1.02 4.85 8.17
C GLN A 103 0.77 6.35 8.36
N THR A 104 1.80 7.20 8.23
CA THR A 104 1.62 8.66 8.32
C THR A 104 0.74 9.20 7.19
N VAL A 105 0.80 8.63 5.97
CA VAL A 105 -0.14 9.00 4.89
C VAL A 105 -1.57 8.65 5.28
N LEU A 106 -1.80 7.46 5.86
CA LEU A 106 -3.14 7.04 6.28
C LEU A 106 -3.69 7.90 7.42
N GLU A 107 -2.86 8.31 8.38
CA GLU A 107 -3.24 9.27 9.42
C GLU A 107 -3.67 10.61 8.82
N LYS A 108 -2.90 11.15 7.87
CA LYS A 108 -3.29 12.40 7.20
C LYS A 108 -4.59 12.27 6.39
N LEU A 109 -4.77 11.15 5.68
CA LEU A 109 -6.04 10.89 4.97
C LEU A 109 -7.22 10.85 5.95
N HIS A 110 -7.00 10.32 7.16
CA HIS A 110 -8.01 10.33 8.20
C HIS A 110 -8.31 11.74 8.71
N ASP A 111 -7.27 12.52 9.00
CA ASP A 111 -7.39 13.91 9.46
C ASP A 111 -8.11 14.80 8.45
N GLU A 112 -7.94 14.54 7.14
CA GLU A 112 -8.65 15.23 6.05
C GLU A 112 -10.07 14.69 5.80
N GLY A 113 -10.52 13.68 6.55
CA GLY A 113 -11.84 13.06 6.40
C GLY A 113 -11.99 12.18 5.15
N LEU A 114 -10.88 11.87 4.47
CA LEU A 114 -10.86 11.03 3.28
C LEU A 114 -10.85 9.53 3.61
N LEU A 115 -10.37 9.16 4.80
CA LEU A 115 -10.29 7.78 5.28
C LEU A 115 -10.94 7.64 6.67
N GLN A 116 -11.81 6.64 6.83
CA GLN A 116 -12.38 6.29 8.12
C GLN A 116 -11.49 5.27 8.82
N LEU A 117 -10.52 5.75 9.61
CA LEU A 117 -9.60 4.93 10.37
C LEU A 117 -10.08 4.78 11.83
N LYS A 118 -10.20 3.55 12.31
CA LYS A 118 -10.57 3.25 13.70
C LYS A 118 -9.36 3.12 14.61
N SER A 119 -8.28 2.53 14.13
CA SER A 119 -7.05 2.30 14.90
C SER A 119 -5.87 2.06 13.97
N MET A 120 -4.87 2.95 14.03
CA MET A 120 -3.63 2.79 13.26
C MET A 120 -2.82 1.58 13.73
N SER A 121 -2.69 1.39 15.05
CA SER A 121 -1.96 0.26 15.62
C SER A 121 -2.64 -1.09 15.33
N GLY A 122 -3.98 -1.12 15.36
CA GLY A 122 -4.77 -2.28 14.97
C GLY A 122 -4.58 -2.62 13.49
N LEU A 123 -4.68 -1.62 12.61
CA LEU A 123 -4.45 -1.78 11.17
C LEU A 123 -3.02 -2.27 10.88
N ALA A 124 -2.02 -1.69 11.56
CA ALA A 124 -0.62 -2.05 11.36
C ALA A 124 -0.36 -3.53 11.70
N LYS A 125 -0.90 -3.99 12.83
CA LYS A 125 -0.81 -5.38 13.26
C LYS A 125 -1.56 -6.32 12.31
N GLU A 126 -2.79 -5.97 11.94
CA GLU A 126 -3.60 -6.74 10.99
C GLU A 126 -2.88 -6.91 9.65
N PHE A 127 -2.30 -5.82 9.14
CA PHE A 127 -1.58 -5.85 7.89
C PHE A 127 -0.30 -6.70 7.97
N ASP A 128 0.48 -6.60 9.04
CA ASP A 128 1.70 -7.41 9.21
C ASP A 128 1.40 -8.92 9.25
N GLU A 129 0.39 -9.32 10.02
CA GLU A 129 -0.08 -10.70 10.10
C GLU A 129 -0.58 -11.20 8.74
N PHE A 130 -1.40 -10.40 8.06
CA PHE A 130 -1.97 -10.73 6.76
C PHE A 130 -0.89 -10.84 5.66
N ALA A 131 0.01 -9.86 5.57
CA ALA A 131 1.09 -9.84 4.59
C ALA A 131 2.07 -11.00 4.82
N THR A 132 2.38 -11.31 6.08
CA THR A 132 3.23 -12.46 6.45
C THR A 132 2.61 -13.79 6.03
N GLY A 133 1.30 -13.98 6.28
CA GLY A 133 0.57 -15.17 5.84
C GLY A 133 0.40 -15.28 4.32
N SER A 134 0.59 -14.17 3.59
CA SER A 134 0.33 -14.10 2.15
C SER A 134 1.57 -14.31 1.27
N LYS A 135 2.77 -14.54 1.84
CA LYS A 135 4.02 -14.69 1.06
C LYS A 135 3.93 -15.68 -0.11
N ALA A 136 3.18 -16.78 0.04
CA ALA A 136 2.99 -17.79 -1.01
C ALA A 136 2.16 -17.32 -2.22
N TYR A 137 1.61 -16.11 -2.18
CA TYR A 137 0.86 -15.49 -3.28
C TYR A 137 1.73 -14.63 -4.20
N ALA A 138 2.97 -14.32 -3.82
CA ALA A 138 3.94 -13.61 -4.67
C ALA A 138 4.44 -14.52 -5.81
N ARG A 139 3.59 -14.73 -6.82
CA ARG A 139 3.83 -15.64 -7.95
C ARG A 139 3.14 -15.14 -9.21
N ARG A 140 3.75 -15.38 -10.37
CA ARG A 140 3.21 -14.98 -11.67
C ARG A 140 1.86 -15.61 -12.02
N ASP A 141 1.57 -16.80 -11.49
CA ASP A 141 0.36 -17.56 -11.78
C ASP A 141 -0.73 -17.40 -10.71
N ARG A 142 -0.56 -16.47 -9.76
CA ARG A 142 -1.47 -16.29 -8.64
C ARG A 142 -1.83 -14.83 -8.44
N PHE A 143 -3.11 -14.56 -8.20
CA PHE A 143 -3.56 -13.24 -7.78
C PHE A 143 -3.12 -12.98 -6.34
N PRO A 144 -2.76 -11.74 -5.93
CA PRO A 144 -2.45 -11.42 -4.54
C PRO A 144 -3.57 -11.84 -3.59
N ASN A 145 -3.24 -12.20 -2.36
CA ASN A 145 -4.26 -12.48 -1.36
C ASN A 145 -5.01 -11.18 -1.04
N VAL A 146 -6.34 -11.22 -0.98
CA VAL A 146 -7.17 -10.02 -0.78
C VAL A 146 -8.02 -10.15 0.46
N ALA A 147 -7.99 -9.13 1.31
CA ALA A 147 -8.82 -9.02 2.50
C ALA A 147 -9.35 -7.59 2.65
N VAL A 148 -10.28 -7.40 3.58
CA VAL A 148 -10.83 -6.10 3.95
C VAL A 148 -10.42 -5.83 5.39
N SER A 149 -9.84 -4.67 5.64
CA SER A 149 -9.48 -4.28 7.00
C SER A 149 -10.71 -4.10 7.87
N GLN A 150 -10.68 -4.60 9.09
CA GLN A 150 -11.72 -4.30 10.10
C GLN A 150 -11.52 -2.93 10.76
N PHE A 151 -10.31 -2.37 10.64
CA PHE A 151 -9.89 -1.11 11.24
C PHE A 151 -10.13 0.10 10.32
N CYS A 152 -10.66 -0.14 9.11
CA CYS A 152 -11.18 0.91 8.23
C CYS A 152 -12.64 0.64 7.86
N ALA A 153 -13.36 1.67 7.40
CA ALA A 153 -14.75 1.60 6.95
C ALA A 153 -14.93 2.21 5.55
#